data_AF-A0A1N6PGC6-F1
#
_entry.id   AF-A0A1N6PGC6-F1
#
_cell.length_a   1.000
_cell.length_b   1.000
_cell.length_c   1.000
_cell.angle_alpha   90.00
_cell.angle_beta   90.00
_cell.angle_gamma   90.00
#
_symmetry.space_group_name_H-M   'P 1'
#
loop_
_entity.id
_entity.type
_entity.pdbx_description
1 polymer ?
#
loop_
_entity_poly.entity_id
_entity_poly.type
_entity_poly.pdbx_seq_one_letter_code
_entity_poly.pdbx_strand_id
1 'polypeptide(L)'
;MSKQESPIDYLIEVLSKDYRITRELRPDASLVLTLHRRSDDVQVLRRVVTAQEQRNPVLINDVLERVRRDLLAHQGPLQKSHIGYFHKRLQLPYF
;
A
#
# COMPACT_ATOMS: atom_id res chain seq x y z
N MET A 1 -10.88 -4.75 -25.98
CA MET A 1 -10.03 -5.69 -25.22
C MET A 1 -9.83 -5.11 -23.84
N SER A 2 -10.56 -5.60 -22.83
CA SER A 2 -10.43 -5.11 -21.46
C SER A 2 -9.05 -5.51 -20.93
N LYS A 3 -8.18 -4.53 -20.65
CA LYS A 3 -6.92 -4.79 -19.94
C LYS A 3 -7.32 -5.43 -18.61
N GLN A 4 -6.91 -6.67 -18.37
CA GLN A 4 -6.96 -7.22 -17.02
C GLN A 4 -6.04 -6.36 -16.17
N GLU A 5 -6.61 -5.43 -15.41
CA GLU A 5 -5.87 -4.65 -14.42
C GLU A 5 -5.32 -5.62 -13.39
N SER A 6 -3.99 -5.63 -13.25
CA SER A 6 -3.38 -6.49 -12.25
C SER A 6 -3.75 -6.00 -10.85
N PRO A 7 -3.81 -6.86 -9.83
CA PRO A 7 -4.09 -6.42 -8.46
C PRO A 7 -3.16 -5.29 -8.00
N ILE A 8 -1.91 -5.28 -8.46
CA ILE A 8 -0.96 -4.22 -8.14
C ILE A 8 -1.28 -2.89 -8.83
N ASP A 9 -1.86 -2.91 -10.04
CA ASP A 9 -2.32 -1.70 -10.72
C ASP A 9 -3.45 -1.03 -9.94
N TYR A 10 -4.39 -1.81 -9.40
CA TYR A 10 -5.45 -1.30 -8.52
C TYR A 10 -4.87 -0.59 -7.28
N LEU A 11 -3.89 -1.21 -6.61
CA LEU A 11 -3.23 -0.60 -5.45
C LEU A 11 -2.58 0.73 -5.81
N ILE A 12 -1.86 0.78 -6.93
CA ILE A 12 -1.17 1.98 -7.42
C ILE A 12 -2.20 3.06 -7.76
N GLU A 13 -3.28 2.73 -8.47
CA GLU A 13 -4.32 3.68 -8.85
C GLU A 13 -4.96 4.34 -7.62
N VAL A 14 -5.37 3.54 -6.63
CA VAL A 14 -6.02 4.04 -5.40
C VAL A 14 -5.11 5.00 -4.65
N LEU A 15 -3.83 4.63 -4.48
CA LEU A 15 -2.85 5.44 -3.75
C LEU A 15 -2.36 6.66 -4.57
N SER A 16 -2.41 6.59 -5.90
CA SER A 16 -1.91 7.66 -6.77
C SER A 16 -2.74 8.94 -6.69
N LYS A 17 -3.93 8.92 -6.09
CA LYS A 17 -4.77 10.10 -5.86
C LYS A 17 -4.06 11.14 -4.98
N ASP A 18 -3.45 10.67 -3.90
CA ASP A 18 -2.84 11.53 -2.88
C ASP A 18 -1.29 11.49 -2.91
N TYR A 19 -0.73 10.44 -3.53
CA TYR A 19 0.71 10.17 -3.52
C TYR A 19 1.28 10.06 -4.94
N ARG A 20 2.54 10.48 -5.10
CA ARG A 20 3.38 10.06 -6.22
C ARG A 20 4.05 8.75 -5.82
N ILE A 21 4.00 7.74 -6.69
CA ILE A 21 4.48 6.39 -6.39
C ILE A 21 5.65 6.06 -7.30
N THR A 22 6.76 5.61 -6.72
CA THR A 22 7.85 4.97 -7.45
C THR A 22 7.86 3.47 -7.15
N ARG A 23 8.34 2.68 -8.12
CA ARG A 23 8.33 1.22 -8.05
C ARG A 23 9.71 0.65 -8.40
N GLU A 24 10.18 -0.29 -7.60
CA GLU A 24 11.45 -1.00 -7.82
C GLU A 24 11.22 -2.50 -7.71
N LEU A 25 11.60 -3.26 -8.74
CA LEU A 25 11.51 -4.72 -8.71
C LEU A 25 12.72 -5.30 -7.99
N ARG A 26 12.49 -6.23 -7.06
CA ARG A 26 13.53 -6.96 -6.35
C ARG A 26 13.85 -8.29 -7.05
N PRO A 27 15.04 -8.88 -6.79
CA PRO A 27 15.40 -10.20 -7.33
C PRO A 27 14.46 -11.33 -6.92
N ASP A 28 13.76 -11.20 -5.79
CA ASP A 28 12.76 -12.16 -5.28
C ASP A 28 11.36 -11.99 -5.92
N ALA A 29 11.27 -11.23 -7.01
CA ALA A 29 10.03 -10.83 -7.68
C ALA A 29 9.06 -9.99 -6.82
N SER A 30 9.48 -9.52 -5.63
CA SER A 30 8.72 -8.54 -4.86
C SER A 30 8.85 -7.14 -5.47
N LEU A 31 7.82 -6.33 -5.30
CA LEU A 31 7.82 -4.94 -5.73
C LEU A 31 7.98 -4.03 -4.51
N VAL A 32 8.94 -3.13 -4.53
CA VAL A 32 9.03 -2.05 -3.55
C VAL A 32 8.24 -0.86 -4.09
N LEU A 33 7.25 -0.42 -3.32
CA LEU A 33 6.51 0.80 -3.56
C LEU A 33 7.00 1.87 -2.58
N THR A 34 7.43 3.00 -3.12
CA THR A 34 7.77 4.19 -2.32
C THR A 34 6.75 5.28 -2.62
N LEU A 35 6.11 5.78 -1.56
CA LEU A 35 5.09 6.82 -1.63
C LEU A 35 5.69 8.16 -1.23
N HIS A 36 5.53 9.13 -2.09
CA HIS A 36 5.86 10.54 -1.88
C HIS A 36 4.56 11.33 -1.79
N ARG A 37 4.41 12.17 -0.77
CA ARG A 37 3.23 13.04 -0.65
C ARG A 37 3.25 14.06 -1.78
N ARG A 38 2.13 14.21 -2.50
CA ARG A 38 2.09 15.10 -3.68
C ARG A 38 2.32 16.58 -3.38
N SER A 39 2.02 17.04 -2.17
CA SER A 39 2.12 18.46 -1.81
C SER A 39 3.56 18.98 -1.68
N ASP A 40 4.48 18.14 -1.21
CA ASP A 40 5.85 18.53 -0.83
C ASP A 40 6.92 17.53 -1.32
N ASP A 41 6.51 16.47 -2.04
CA ASP A 41 7.31 15.33 -2.51
C ASP A 41 8.09 14.58 -1.41
N VAL A 42 7.73 14.80 -0.14
CA VAL A 42 8.36 14.11 0.99
C VAL A 42 8.01 12.63 0.95
N GLN A 43 9.01 11.77 1.08
CA GLN A 43 8.80 10.34 1.21
C GLN A 43 8.08 10.05 2.54
N VAL A 44 6.89 9.46 2.46
CA VAL A 44 6.05 9.18 3.63
C VAL A 44 5.94 7.70 3.96
N LEU A 45 6.18 6.80 2.99
CA LEU A 45 6.12 5.36 3.24
C LEU A 45 6.94 4.61 2.19
N ARG A 46 7.58 3.51 2.62
CA ARG A 46 8.17 2.51 1.74
C ARG A 46 7.62 1.14 2.11
N ARG A 47 7.08 0.41 1.14
CA ARG A 47 6.41 -0.88 1.35
C ARG A 47 6.89 -1.92 0.35
N VAL A 48 7.18 -3.12 0.83
CA VAL A 48 7.40 -4.30 -0.02
C VAL A 48 6.06 -5.00 -0.26
N VAL A 49 5.77 -5.30 -1.52
CA VAL A 49 4.65 -6.12 -1.97
C VAL A 49 5.21 -7.41 -2.57
N THR A 50 5.01 -8.52 -1.87
CA THR A 50 5.50 -9.84 -2.27
C THR A 50 4.88 -10.31 -3.59
N ALA A 51 5.54 -11.25 -4.27
CA ALA A 51 5.00 -11.84 -5.50
C ALA A 51 3.64 -12.52 -5.30
N GLN A 52 3.38 -13.06 -4.11
CA GLN A 52 2.09 -13.67 -3.76
C GLN A 52 0.99 -12.60 -3.60
N GLU A 53 1.29 -11.50 -2.92
CA GLU A 53 0.37 -10.37 -2.78
C GLU A 53 0.04 -9.77 -4.15
N GLN A 54 1.03 -9.54 -5.02
CA GLN A 54 0.83 -9.00 -6.36
C GLN A 54 -0.18 -9.78 -7.23
N ARG A 55 -0.35 -11.08 -6.98
CA ARG A 55 -1.22 -11.98 -7.77
C ARG A 55 -2.57 -12.23 -7.11
N ASN A 56 -2.76 -11.83 -5.85
CA ASN A 56 -3.97 -12.14 -5.09
C ASN A 56 -4.73 -10.85 -4.72
N PRO A 57 -5.93 -10.63 -5.29
CA PRO A 57 -6.75 -9.45 -5.00
C PRO A 57 -7.08 -9.25 -3.51
N VAL A 58 -7.27 -10.34 -2.76
CA VAL A 58 -7.55 -10.27 -1.32
C VAL A 58 -6.34 -9.76 -0.56
N LEU A 59 -5.16 -10.29 -0.87
CA LEU A 59 -3.92 -9.89 -0.21
C LEU A 59 -3.51 -8.45 -0.57
N ILE A 60 -3.78 -7.99 -1.79
CA ILE A 60 -3.60 -6.58 -2.14
C ILE A 60 -4.48 -5.66 -1.30
N ASN A 61 -5.74 -6.02 -1.06
CA ASN A 61 -6.59 -5.23 -0.17
C ASN A 61 -6.00 -5.17 1.24
N ASP A 62 -5.42 -6.26 1.74
CA ASP A 62 -4.71 -6.26 3.02
C ASP A 62 -3.44 -5.40 2.99
N VAL A 63 -2.72 -5.33 1.86
CA VAL A 63 -1.60 -4.39 1.67
C VAL A 63 -2.11 -2.94 1.74
N LEU A 64 -3.19 -2.61 1.04
CA LEU A 64 -3.78 -1.27 1.03
C LEU A 64 -4.16 -0.82 2.44
N GLU A 65 -4.84 -1.69 3.20
CA GLU A 65 -5.24 -1.40 4.58
C GLU A 65 -4.02 -1.21 5.51
N ARG A 66 -2.97 -2.02 5.34
CA ARG A 66 -1.70 -1.80 6.07
C ARG A 66 -1.04 -0.48 5.69
N VAL A 67 -1.02 -0.12 4.41
CA VAL A 67 -0.49 1.18 3.95
C VAL A 67 -1.26 2.34 4.59
N ARG A 68 -2.59 2.29 4.59
CA ARG A 68 -3.44 3.30 5.25
C ARG A 68 -3.11 3.41 6.74
N ARG A 69 -2.99 2.28 7.44
CA ARG A 69 -2.65 2.26 8.87
C ARG A 69 -1.29 2.90 9.15
N ASP A 70 -0.27 2.56 8.37
CA ASP A 70 1.09 3.08 8.58
C ASP A 70 1.17 4.58 8.29
N LEU A 71 0.43 5.06 7.28
CA LEU A 71 0.32 6.49 6.97
C LEU A 71 -0.37 7.26 8.10
N LEU A 72 -1.46 6.73 8.66
CA LEU A 72 -2.14 7.34 9.81
C LEU A 72 -1.23 7.40 11.04
N ALA A 73 -0.42 6.37 11.27
CA ALA A 73 0.54 6.37 12.37
C ALA A 73 1.67 7.39 12.17
N HIS A 74 2.15 7.59 10.94
CA HIS A 74 3.22 8.55 10.64
C HIS A 74 2.80 10.03 10.69
N GLN A 75 1.51 10.34 10.47
CA GLN A 75 1.04 11.73 10.32
C GLN A 75 0.62 12.42 11.64
N GLY A 76 0.74 11.75 12.79
CA GLY A 76 0.44 12.36 14.10
C GLY A 76 -1.06 12.39 14.42
N PRO A 77 -1.41 12.92 15.61
CA PRO A 77 -2.17 12.19 16.63
C PRO A 77 -3.40 11.49 16.06
N LEU A 78 -3.44 10.17 16.27
CA LEU A 78 -4.55 9.33 15.82
C LEU A 78 -5.88 9.87 16.34
N GLN A 79 -6.77 10.20 15.43
CA GLN A 79 -8.11 10.66 15.75
C GLN A 79 -9.02 9.47 16.10
N LYS A 80 -10.07 9.70 16.90
CA LYS A 80 -11.07 8.65 17.24
C LYS A 80 -11.72 8.02 16.01
N SER A 81 -11.86 8.78 14.93
CA SER A 81 -12.35 8.30 13.62
C SER A 81 -11.44 7.22 13.01
N HIS A 82 -10.17 7.15 13.39
CA HIS A 82 -9.21 6.19 12.84
C HIS A 82 -9.31 4.79 13.48
N ILE A 83 -10.02 4.62 14.60
CA ILE A 83 -10.09 3.36 15.37
C ILE A 83 -10.49 2.17 14.49
N GLY A 84 -11.42 2.37 13.54
CA GLY A 84 -11.89 1.33 12.63
C GLY A 84 -10.77 0.67 11.81
N TYR A 85 -9.75 1.45 11.40
CA TYR A 85 -8.61 0.94 10.65
C TYR A 85 -7.69 0.03 11.49
N PHE A 86 -7.73 0.15 12.82
CA PHE A 86 -6.91 -0.63 13.74
C PHE A 86 -7.60 -1.92 14.22
N HIS A 87 -8.94 -1.97 14.18
CA HIS A 87 -9.72 -3.15 14.59
C HIS A 87 -9.81 -4.23 13.50
N LYS A 88 -9.50 -3.88 12.24
CA LYS A 88 -9.50 -4.84 11.14
C LYS A 88 -8.35 -5.85 11.31
N ARG A 89 -8.69 -7.15 11.31
CA ARG A 89 -7.71 -8.23 11.23
C ARG A 89 -7.17 -8.28 9.81
N LEU A 90 -5.88 -8.01 9.65
CA LEU A 90 -5.17 -8.06 8.38
C LEU A 90 -4.24 -9.27 8.41
N GLN A 91 -4.17 -10.02 7.31
CA GLN A 91 -3.18 -11.10 7.23
C GLN A 91 -1.79 -10.47 7.16
N LEU A 92 -0.92 -10.85 8.09
CA LEU A 92 0.49 -10.52 8.00
C LEU A 92 1.16 -11.59 7.12
N PRO A 93 2.11 -11.21 6.24
CA PRO A 93 2.94 -12.21 5.59
C PRO A 93 3.66 -13.00 6.69
N TYR A 94 3.47 -14.31 6.69
CA TYR A 94 4.29 -15.21 7.50
C TYR A 94 5.71 -15.19 6.90
N PHE A 95 6.71 -14.90 7.72
CA PHE A 95 8.13 -14.95 7.37
C PHE A 95 8.74 -16.25 7.88
#